data_AF-A0A031JVX5-F1
#
_entry.id   AF-A0A031JVX5-F1
#
_cell.length_a   1.000
_cell.length_b   1.000
_cell.length_c   1.000
_cell.angle_alpha   90.00
_cell.angle_beta   90.00
_cell.angle_gamma   90.00
#
_symmetry.space_group_name_H-M   'P 1'
#
loop_
_entity.id
_entity.type
_entity.pdbx_description
1 polymer ?
#
loop_
_entity_poly.entity_id
_entity_poly.type
_entity_poly.pdbx_seq_one_letter_code
_entity_poly.pdbx_strand_id
1 'polypeptide(L)'
;MIENSEVDSGEKAMILLQSLICYLREKNVLSRADIEELRDRVEARIATGEKNLPCTAAMAAAAATEMRELDDYCGKTYGGKHRRRVN
;
A
#
# COMPACT_ATOMS: atom_id res chain seq x y z
N MET A 1 -22.55 -17.68 -17.31
CA MET A 1 -21.27 -17.37 -17.96
C MET A 1 -20.47 -16.58 -16.95
N ILE A 2 -19.42 -17.16 -16.36
CA ILE A 2 -18.54 -16.43 -15.46
C ILE A 2 -17.67 -15.57 -16.38
N GLU A 3 -17.94 -14.27 -16.41
CA GLU A 3 -17.08 -13.31 -17.07
C GLU A 3 -15.73 -13.37 -16.38
N ASN A 4 -14.77 -14.07 -17.01
CA ASN A 4 -13.35 -13.84 -16.76
C ASN A 4 -13.07 -12.42 -17.24
N SER A 5 -13.43 -11.43 -16.41
CA SER A 5 -12.83 -10.11 -16.52
C SER A 5 -11.32 -10.36 -16.41
N GLU A 6 -10.59 -10.08 -17.48
CA GLU A 6 -9.14 -10.07 -17.44
C GLU A 6 -8.76 -8.99 -16.42
N VAL A 7 -8.62 -9.39 -15.15
CA VAL A 7 -8.13 -8.53 -14.09
C VAL A 7 -6.84 -7.92 -14.61
N ASP A 8 -6.83 -6.60 -14.75
CA ASP A 8 -5.74 -5.87 -15.38
C ASP A 8 -4.43 -6.26 -14.70
N SER A 9 -3.34 -6.34 -15.46
CA SER A 9 -2.05 -6.77 -14.90
C SER A 9 -1.61 -5.87 -13.75
N GLY A 10 -2.04 -4.60 -13.72
CA GLY A 10 -1.85 -3.69 -12.59
C GLY A 10 -2.67 -4.09 -11.36
N GLU A 11 -3.92 -4.48 -11.53
CA GLU A 11 -4.81 -4.90 -10.44
C GLU A 11 -4.35 -6.23 -9.82
N LYS A 12 -3.92 -7.19 -10.64
CA LYS A 12 -3.28 -8.44 -10.15
C LYS A 12 -2.02 -8.14 -9.33
N ALA A 13 -1.19 -7.20 -9.79
CA ALA A 13 0.03 -6.80 -9.08
C ALA A 13 -0.30 -6.12 -7.73
N MET A 14 -1.35 -5.30 -7.67
CA MET A 14 -1.82 -4.69 -6.43
C MET A 14 -2.32 -5.72 -5.43
N ILE A 15 -3.14 -6.68 -5.88
CA ILE A 15 -3.65 -7.79 -5.03
C ILE A 15 -2.48 -8.59 -4.45
N LEU A 16 -1.46 -8.90 -5.25
CA LEU A 16 -0.26 -9.61 -4.79
C LEU A 16 0.53 -8.80 -3.75
N LEU A 17 0.69 -7.49 -3.98
CA LEU A 17 1.41 -6.61 -3.05
C LEU A 17 0.71 -6.50 -1.69
N GLN A 18 -0.62 -6.29 -1.71
CA GLN A 18 -1.46 -6.24 -0.51
C GLN A 18 -1.38 -7.57 0.26
N SER A 19 -1.53 -8.70 -0.44
CA SER A 19 -1.43 -10.04 0.16
C SER A 19 -0.07 -10.28 0.81
N LEU A 20 1.01 -9.83 0.17
CA LEU A 20 2.37 -9.98 0.69
C LEU A 20 2.61 -9.13 1.94
N ILE A 21 2.15 -7.87 1.96
CA ILE A 21 2.25 -6.99 3.13
C ILE A 21 1.52 -7.61 4.33
N CYS A 22 0.31 -8.13 4.13
CA CYS A 22 -0.45 -8.82 5.17
C CYS A 22 0.29 -10.05 5.71
N TYR A 23 0.85 -10.89 4.83
CA TYR A 23 1.63 -12.06 5.23
C TYR A 23 2.89 -11.70 6.04
N LEU A 24 3.64 -10.68 5.59
CA LEU A 24 4.84 -10.21 6.29
C LEU A 24 4.51 -9.60 7.66
N ARG A 25 3.35 -8.95 7.79
CA ARG A 25 2.86 -8.45 9.09
C ARG A 25 2.49 -9.59 10.02
N GLU A 26 1.78 -10.59 9.53
CA GLU A 26 1.41 -11.79 10.29
C GLU A 26 2.66 -12.53 10.80
N LYS A 27 3.72 -12.59 10.00
CA LYS A 27 5.02 -13.19 10.38
C LYS A 27 5.90 -12.30 11.25
N ASN A 28 5.44 -11.12 11.68
CA ASN A 28 6.22 -10.11 12.41
C ASN A 28 7.53 -9.69 11.70
N VAL A 29 7.59 -9.85 10.37
CA VAL A 29 8.73 -9.38 9.55
C VAL A 29 8.62 -7.89 9.28
N LEU A 30 7.39 -7.38 9.12
CA LEU A 30 7.10 -5.96 9.05
C LEU A 30 6.45 -5.45 10.34
N SER A 31 7.01 -4.38 10.88
CA SER A 31 6.40 -3.60 11.94
C SER A 31 5.38 -2.60 11.37
N ARG A 32 4.51 -2.07 12.23
CA ARG A 32 3.61 -0.97 11.85
C ARG A 32 4.39 0.26 11.37
N ALA A 33 5.57 0.52 11.94
CA ALA A 33 6.41 1.64 11.54
C ALA A 33 6.95 1.49 10.11
N ASP A 34 7.26 0.26 9.69
CA ASP A 34 7.73 -0.02 8.33
C ASP A 34 6.62 0.21 7.29
N ILE A 35 5.38 -0.14 7.64
CA ILE A 35 4.19 0.10 6.80
C ILE A 35 3.94 1.61 6.66
N GLU A 36 4.03 2.36 7.76
CA GLU A 36 3.89 3.81 7.73
C GLU A 36 4.99 4.50 6.92
N GLU A 37 6.23 4.02 7.01
CA GLU A 37 7.33 4.52 6.17
C GLU A 37 7.11 4.21 4.68
N LEU A 38 6.63 3.01 4.35
CA LEU A 38 6.29 2.64 2.97
C LEU A 38 5.20 3.56 2.41
N ARG A 39 4.13 3.81 3.17
CA ARG A 39 3.07 4.76 2.79
C ARG A 39 3.63 6.15 2.56
N ASP A 40 4.39 6.70 3.51
CA ASP A 40 4.93 8.05 3.42
C ASP A 40 5.86 8.21 2.18
N ARG A 41 6.65 7.17 1.86
CA ARG A 41 7.50 7.14 0.64
C ARG A 41 6.68 7.11 -0.65
N VAL A 42 5.59 6.35 -0.67
CA VAL A 42 4.68 6.28 -1.83
C VAL A 42 3.99 7.62 -2.03
N GLU A 43 3.41 8.20 -0.97
CA GLU A 43 2.77 9.53 -1.03
C GLU A 43 3.77 10.61 -1.49
N ALA A 44 4.99 10.60 -0.97
CA ALA A 44 6.03 11.54 -1.39
C ALA A 44 6.37 11.42 -2.88
N ARG A 45 6.51 10.18 -3.40
CA ARG A 45 6.79 9.93 -4.83
C ARG A 45 5.67 10.42 -5.74
N ILE A 46 4.42 10.19 -5.33
CA ILE A 46 3.23 10.68 -6.05
C ILE A 46 3.19 12.21 -6.04
N ALA A 47 3.42 12.84 -4.87
CA ALA A 47 3.41 14.28 -4.72
C ALA A 47 4.53 14.99 -5.50
N THR A 48 5.69 14.36 -5.65
CA THR A 48 6.79 14.88 -6.47
C THR A 48 6.53 14.76 -7.99
N GLY A 49 5.44 14.12 -8.40
CA GLY A 49 5.13 13.93 -9.83
C GLY A 49 6.29 13.30 -10.58
N GLU A 50 6.96 12.33 -9.95
CA GLU A 50 8.14 11.68 -10.50
C GLU A 50 7.79 11.18 -11.91
N LYS A 51 8.36 11.82 -12.94
CA LYS A 51 8.00 11.67 -14.37
C LYS A 51 8.18 10.25 -14.92
N ASN A 52 8.65 9.34 -14.07
CA ASN A 52 8.94 7.94 -14.36
C ASN A 52 8.03 6.96 -13.61
N LEU A 53 6.94 7.40 -13.00
CA LEU A 53 5.88 6.48 -12.61
C LEU A 53 5.23 5.96 -13.91
N PRO A 54 5.31 4.65 -14.23
CA PRO A 54 4.75 4.11 -15.46
C PRO A 54 3.21 4.10 -15.46
N CYS A 55 2.58 4.58 -14.37
CA CYS A 55 1.14 4.59 -14.17
C CYS A 55 0.58 6.02 -14.20
N THR A 56 -0.69 6.14 -14.57
CA THR A 56 -1.39 7.44 -14.65
C THR A 56 -1.59 8.05 -13.26
N ALA A 57 -1.69 9.38 -13.17
CA ALA A 57 -1.88 10.09 -11.90
C ALA A 57 -3.11 9.62 -11.10
N ALA A 58 -4.16 9.16 -11.80
CA ALA A 58 -5.35 8.57 -11.18
C ALA A 58 -5.04 7.23 -10.48
N MET A 59 -4.23 6.37 -11.10
CA MET A 59 -3.81 5.10 -10.50
C MET A 59 -2.90 5.32 -9.29
N ALA A 60 -2.02 6.33 -9.35
CA ALA A 60 -1.22 6.74 -8.22
C ALA A 60 -2.10 7.18 -7.02
N ALA A 61 -3.11 8.01 -7.26
CA ALA A 61 -4.04 8.46 -6.21
C ALA A 61 -4.88 7.31 -5.63
N ALA A 62 -5.31 6.37 -6.47
CA ALA A 62 -6.00 5.15 -6.01
C ALA A 62 -5.11 4.31 -5.09
N ALA A 63 -3.85 4.07 -5.50
CA ALA A 63 -2.88 3.34 -4.68
C ALA A 63 -2.61 4.02 -3.33
N ALA A 64 -2.56 5.35 -3.28
CA ALA A 64 -2.41 6.09 -2.02
C ALA A 64 -3.62 5.90 -1.09
N THR A 65 -4.83 5.87 -1.64
CA THR A 65 -6.07 5.62 -0.90
C THR A 65 -6.08 4.20 -0.31
N GLU A 66 -5.77 3.20 -1.12
CA GLU A 66 -5.71 1.80 -0.68
C GLU A 66 -4.67 1.59 0.43
N MET A 67 -3.49 2.20 0.30
CA MET A 67 -2.45 2.11 1.33
C MET A 67 -2.88 2.73 2.66
N ARG A 68 -3.72 3.77 2.64
CA ARG A 68 -4.28 4.39 3.85
C ARG A 68 -5.30 3.48 4.53
N GLU A 69 -6.21 2.90 3.75
CA GLU A 69 -7.22 1.95 4.27
C GLU A 69 -6.56 0.70 4.87
N LEU A 70 -5.47 0.23 4.26
CA LEU A 70 -4.71 -0.91 4.75
C LEU A 70 -4.00 -0.63 6.08
N ASP A 71 -3.41 0.55 6.27
CA ASP A 71 -2.83 0.95 7.57
C ASP A 71 -3.91 1.02 8.67
N ASP A 72 -5.08 1.59 8.35
CA ASP A 72 -6.21 1.65 9.28
C ASP A 72 -6.72 0.26 9.67
N TYR A 73 -6.85 -0.66 8.70
CA TYR A 73 -7.25 -2.04 8.95
C TYR A 73 -6.21 -2.77 9.80
N CYS A 74 -4.92 -2.67 9.46
CA CYS A 74 -3.85 -3.32 10.21
C CYS A 74 -3.76 -2.78 11.65
N GLY A 75 -3.96 -1.48 11.84
CA GLY A 75 -4.02 -0.84 13.16
C GLY A 75 -5.18 -1.33 14.02
N LYS A 76 -6.37 -1.51 13.43
CA LYS A 76 -7.57 -2.01 14.13
C LYS A 76 -7.48 -3.51 14.46
N THR A 77 -6.97 -4.31 13.53
CA THR A 77 -6.98 -5.78 13.62
C THR A 77 -5.81 -6.33 14.43
N TYR A 78 -4.60 -5.81 14.22
CA TYR A 78 -3.37 -6.35 14.81
C TYR A 78 -2.73 -5.42 15.85
N GLY A 79 -3.20 -4.17 15.96
CA GLY A 79 -2.60 -3.17 16.82
C GLY A 79 -1.16 -2.81 16.42
N GLY A 80 -0.47 -2.12 17.32
CA GLY A 80 0.93 -1.71 17.15
C GLY A 80 1.13 -0.21 17.39
N LYS A 81 2.34 0.18 17.75
CA LYS A 81 2.68 1.59 17.97
C LYS A 81 2.90 2.27 16.62
N HIS A 82 2.31 3.45 16.46
CA HIS A 82 2.65 4.35 15.37
C HIS A 82 4.14 4.69 15.39
N ARG A 83 4.72 4.89 14.20
CA ARG A 83 6.08 5.41 14.05
C ARG A 83 6.17 6.75 14.76
N ARG A 84 7.15 6.89 15.64
CA ARG A 84 7.46 8.20 16.22
C ARG A 84 8.07 9.05 15.11
N ARG A 85 7.39 10.12 14.71
CA ARG A 85 8.01 11.17 13.90
C ARG A 85 9.09 11.82 14.76
N VAL A 86 10.35 11.52 14.45
CA VAL A 86 11.49 12.31 14.93
C VAL A 86 11.44 13.60 14.13
N ASN A 87 11.15 14.70 14.83
CA ASN A 87 11.06 16.04 14.28
C ASN A 87 12.45 16.56 13.90
#